data_AF-A0A9E6B4X0-F1
#
_entry.id   AF-A0A9E6B4X0-F1
#
_cell.length_a   1.000
_cell.length_b   1.000
_cell.length_c   1.000
_cell.angle_alpha   90.00
_cell.angle_beta   90.00
_cell.angle_gamma   90.00
#
_symmetry.space_group_name_H-M   'P 1'
#
loop_
_entity.id
_entity.type
_entity.pdbx_description
1 polymer ?
#
loop_
_entity_poly.entity_id
_entity_poly.type
_entity_poly.pdbx_seq_one_letter_code
_entity_poly.pdbx_strand_id
1 'polypeptide(L)'
;MKLIIIAGGKGTRLGLQNIPKPMAKMNGKPVLEYQIELAVLYGIQEVYILSGYLSEVIVEHFGDGSKWNIKINHIVEKTPLGTAGALKQLEQHLNERFLVFYADTVLDINLDQFIEFDRQNTASIASLLIHPNHHPYDSDLIELDANNNITKIYSKPHPKNVYLANMVNAALYIFSPNIFNYIEADINRDLARDIFPTLIEKNQIIRGYKNAEYITDMGTKDRFLKVENDIKTGKVKRLNNALKQKAIFIDRDGVINEEVDELSNIDDFKLLEGTISALKTINQSDYIAIVITNQPMIAKGKLTEIELKTIHNKMDSLLGDQHAFINDLFYCPHHPEKGWKSEVKHLKIDCDCRKPKPGMLIEAALKYNIDLEQSYFIGDRYSDVLAAKNAKVKSVLVKTGFGGADKAKYTYLKADFIFSDILEAANTIIKM
;
A
#
# COMPACT_ATOMS: atom_id res chain seq x y z
N MET A 1 2.31 5.90 -23.23
CA MET A 1 2.47 4.52 -22.70
C MET A 1 1.21 3.74 -23.07
N LYS A 2 1.34 2.48 -23.49
CA LYS A 2 0.19 1.59 -23.78
C LYS A 2 -0.30 0.92 -22.49
N LEU A 3 -1.59 0.58 -22.43
CA LEU A 3 -2.17 -0.18 -21.33
C LEU A 3 -2.64 -1.56 -21.82
N ILE A 4 -2.32 -2.59 -21.05
CA ILE A 4 -2.77 -3.96 -21.24
C ILE A 4 -3.69 -4.30 -20.07
N ILE A 5 -4.86 -4.84 -20.35
CA ILE A 5 -5.82 -5.27 -19.34
C ILE A 5 -6.05 -6.77 -19.46
N ILE A 6 -5.76 -7.53 -18.41
CA ILE A 6 -5.96 -8.98 -18.35
C ILE A 6 -7.38 -9.26 -17.82
N ALA A 7 -8.24 -9.78 -18.68
CA ALA A 7 -9.69 -9.87 -18.51
C ALA A 7 -10.28 -11.31 -18.61
N GLY A 8 -9.53 -12.34 -18.19
CA GLY A 8 -9.93 -13.75 -18.31
C GLY A 8 -10.86 -14.32 -17.21
N GLY A 9 -11.29 -13.52 -16.23
CA GLY A 9 -11.95 -14.04 -15.01
C GLY A 9 -13.37 -14.58 -15.23
N LYS A 10 -13.63 -15.84 -14.82
CA LYS A 10 -14.97 -16.46 -14.89
C LYS A 10 -16.01 -15.92 -13.90
N GLY A 11 -15.56 -15.40 -12.75
CA GLY A 11 -16.47 -14.86 -11.73
C GLY A 11 -17.24 -15.90 -10.92
N THR A 12 -16.80 -17.16 -10.92
CA THR A 12 -17.48 -18.27 -10.23
C THR A 12 -17.71 -18.01 -8.74
N ARG A 13 -16.73 -17.38 -8.04
CA ARG A 13 -16.85 -17.00 -6.62
C ARG A 13 -17.88 -15.90 -6.35
N LEU A 14 -18.27 -15.14 -7.37
CA LEU A 14 -19.37 -14.17 -7.32
C LEU A 14 -20.72 -14.80 -7.67
N GLY A 15 -20.73 -16.03 -8.20
CA GLY A 15 -21.94 -16.69 -8.70
C GLY A 15 -22.38 -16.21 -10.08
N LEU A 16 -21.49 -15.59 -10.86
CA LEU A 16 -21.78 -15.19 -12.24
C LEU A 16 -21.80 -16.43 -13.15
N GLN A 17 -22.75 -16.47 -14.09
CA GLN A 17 -22.93 -17.60 -15.03
C GLN A 17 -22.81 -17.17 -16.50
N ASN A 18 -23.38 -16.01 -16.86
CA ASN A 18 -23.49 -15.56 -18.26
C ASN A 18 -22.82 -14.20 -18.50
N ILE A 19 -21.96 -13.77 -17.58
CA ILE A 19 -21.25 -12.50 -17.64
C ILE A 19 -19.83 -12.75 -17.11
N PRO A 20 -18.77 -12.36 -17.85
CA PRO A 20 -17.41 -12.49 -17.36
C PRO A 20 -17.18 -11.55 -16.17
N LYS A 21 -16.30 -11.93 -15.23
CA LYS A 21 -16.04 -11.20 -13.99
C LYS A 21 -15.81 -9.69 -14.21
N PRO A 22 -15.00 -9.25 -15.21
CA PRO A 22 -14.76 -7.82 -15.46
C PRO A 22 -16.02 -7.02 -15.84
N MET A 23 -17.06 -7.71 -16.32
CA MET A 23 -18.33 -7.13 -16.75
C MET A 23 -19.38 -7.11 -15.63
N ALA A 24 -19.05 -7.61 -14.44
CA ALA A 24 -19.87 -7.41 -13.26
C ALA A 24 -20.09 -5.91 -13.02
N LYS A 25 -21.33 -5.51 -12.73
CA LYS A 25 -21.72 -4.09 -12.65
C LYS A 25 -21.73 -3.62 -11.20
N MET A 26 -20.96 -2.56 -10.91
CA MET A 26 -21.04 -1.82 -9.66
C MET A 26 -21.70 -0.48 -9.93
N ASN A 27 -22.80 -0.17 -9.24
CA ASN A 27 -23.59 1.03 -9.47
C ASN A 27 -24.00 1.20 -10.95
N GLY A 28 -24.37 0.09 -11.61
CA GLY A 28 -24.82 0.07 -13.01
C GLY A 28 -23.72 0.06 -14.08
N LYS A 29 -22.45 0.25 -13.69
CA LYS A 29 -21.30 0.31 -14.62
C LYS A 29 -20.40 -0.92 -14.47
N PRO A 30 -19.95 -1.57 -15.57
CA PRO A 30 -18.97 -2.66 -15.53
C PRO A 30 -17.68 -2.27 -14.80
N VAL A 31 -17.08 -3.18 -14.03
CA VAL A 31 -15.81 -2.92 -13.34
C VAL A 31 -14.69 -2.52 -14.32
N LEU A 32 -14.60 -3.20 -15.47
CA LEU A 32 -13.64 -2.88 -16.52
C LEU A 32 -13.81 -1.45 -17.07
N GLU A 33 -15.03 -0.91 -17.09
CA GLU A 33 -15.27 0.45 -17.58
C GLU A 33 -14.65 1.52 -16.66
N TYR A 34 -14.60 1.29 -15.35
CA TYR A 34 -13.88 2.19 -14.42
C TYR A 34 -12.38 2.26 -14.74
N GLN A 35 -11.77 1.15 -15.17
CA GLN A 35 -10.35 1.11 -15.56
C GLN A 35 -10.08 1.85 -16.87
N ILE A 36 -10.98 1.70 -17.86
CA ILE A 36 -10.90 2.45 -19.12
C ILE A 36 -11.02 3.95 -18.85
N GLU A 37 -11.97 4.37 -18.02
CA GLU A 37 -12.11 5.78 -17.65
C GLU A 37 -10.88 6.33 -16.91
N LEU A 38 -10.27 5.55 -16.01
CA LEU A 38 -9.02 5.93 -15.36
C LEU A 38 -7.89 6.08 -16.38
N ALA A 39 -7.77 5.14 -17.33
CA ALA A 39 -6.75 5.21 -18.39
C ALA A 39 -6.92 6.48 -19.25
N VAL A 40 -8.17 6.80 -19.63
CA VAL A 40 -8.50 8.02 -20.39
C VAL A 40 -8.15 9.28 -19.60
N LEU A 41 -8.45 9.31 -18.30
CA LEU A 41 -8.13 10.44 -17.42
C LEU A 41 -6.63 10.76 -17.41
N TYR A 42 -5.78 9.74 -17.45
CA TYR A 42 -4.32 9.88 -17.51
C TYR A 42 -3.75 9.89 -18.95
N GLY A 43 -4.60 10.14 -19.95
CA GLY A 43 -4.16 10.35 -21.33
C GLY A 43 -3.66 9.10 -22.06
N ILE A 44 -4.01 7.89 -21.57
CA ILE A 44 -3.68 6.64 -22.27
C ILE A 44 -4.62 6.49 -23.48
N GLN A 45 -4.04 6.50 -24.68
CA GLN A 45 -4.79 6.50 -25.94
C GLN A 45 -4.94 5.12 -26.60
N GLU A 46 -4.16 4.12 -26.18
CA GLU A 46 -4.22 2.77 -26.74
C GLU A 46 -4.23 1.71 -25.63
N VAL A 47 -5.25 0.87 -25.67
CA VAL A 47 -5.50 -0.22 -24.72
C VAL A 47 -5.58 -1.55 -25.46
N TYR A 48 -5.02 -2.60 -24.86
CA TYR A 48 -5.19 -3.99 -25.28
C TYR A 48 -5.96 -4.73 -24.20
N ILE A 49 -7.10 -5.34 -24.56
CA ILE A 49 -7.89 -6.16 -23.64
C ILE A 49 -7.63 -7.62 -23.99
N LEU A 50 -6.97 -8.33 -23.07
CA LEU A 50 -6.69 -9.76 -23.17
C LEU A 50 -7.83 -10.53 -22.52
N SER A 51 -8.69 -11.15 -23.31
CA SER A 51 -9.90 -11.83 -22.84
C SER A 51 -9.96 -13.28 -23.30
N GLY A 52 -10.82 -14.07 -22.68
CA GLY A 52 -11.03 -15.47 -23.06
C GLY A 52 -12.48 -15.87 -22.80
N TYR A 53 -12.81 -16.21 -21.56
CA TYR A 53 -14.17 -16.60 -21.18
C TYR A 53 -15.19 -15.48 -21.46
N LEU A 54 -16.22 -15.80 -22.27
CA LEU A 54 -17.27 -14.87 -22.69
C LEU A 54 -16.73 -13.55 -23.27
N SER A 55 -15.65 -13.62 -24.03
CA SER A 55 -14.99 -12.47 -24.65
C SER A 55 -15.92 -11.61 -25.50
N GLU A 56 -16.91 -12.21 -26.15
CA GLU A 56 -17.92 -11.53 -26.97
C GLU A 56 -18.66 -10.44 -26.21
N VAL A 57 -18.96 -10.65 -24.91
CA VAL A 57 -19.62 -9.65 -24.06
C VAL A 57 -18.73 -8.43 -23.85
N ILE A 58 -17.41 -8.63 -23.76
CA ILE A 58 -16.43 -7.55 -23.62
C ILE A 58 -16.26 -6.83 -24.97
N VAL A 59 -16.10 -7.58 -26.06
CA VAL A 59 -15.95 -7.02 -27.41
C VAL A 59 -17.14 -6.16 -27.80
N GLU A 60 -18.36 -6.65 -27.58
CA GLU A 60 -19.60 -5.93 -27.90
C GLU A 60 -19.74 -4.63 -27.08
N HIS A 61 -19.38 -4.66 -25.79
CA HIS A 61 -19.51 -3.47 -24.92
C HIS A 61 -18.47 -2.39 -25.22
N PHE A 62 -17.22 -2.79 -25.47
CA PHE A 62 -16.11 -1.83 -25.61
C PHE A 62 -15.80 -1.45 -27.06
N GLY A 63 -16.16 -2.29 -28.03
CA GLY A 63 -15.92 -2.04 -29.45
C GLY A 63 -14.45 -1.68 -29.73
N ASP A 64 -14.23 -0.71 -30.62
CA ASP A 64 -12.89 -0.18 -30.94
C ASP A 64 -12.41 0.93 -29.98
N GLY A 65 -13.19 1.25 -28.94
CA GLY A 65 -12.89 2.32 -27.98
C GLY A 65 -13.35 3.72 -28.40
N SER A 66 -13.97 3.89 -29.57
CA SER A 66 -14.45 5.19 -30.07
C SER A 66 -15.36 5.94 -29.10
N LYS A 67 -16.18 5.24 -28.32
CA LYS A 67 -17.00 5.82 -27.22
C LYS A 67 -16.18 6.63 -26.21
N TRP A 68 -14.93 6.25 -25.96
CA TRP A 68 -14.02 6.91 -25.02
C TRP A 68 -12.92 7.72 -25.71
N ASN A 69 -12.97 7.88 -27.03
CA ASN A 69 -11.95 8.56 -27.83
C ASN A 69 -10.52 7.98 -27.64
N ILE A 70 -10.45 6.66 -27.51
CA ILE A 70 -9.20 5.89 -27.46
C ILE A 70 -9.29 4.72 -28.43
N LYS A 71 -8.16 4.05 -28.67
CA LYS A 71 -8.10 2.80 -29.43
C LYS A 71 -8.10 1.61 -28.49
N ILE A 72 -9.07 0.71 -28.63
CA ILE A 72 -9.12 -0.58 -27.92
C ILE A 72 -8.87 -1.70 -28.93
N ASN A 73 -7.84 -2.50 -28.66
CA ASN A 73 -7.53 -3.72 -29.38
C ASN A 73 -7.97 -4.92 -28.53
N HIS A 74 -8.74 -5.84 -29.10
CA HIS A 74 -9.18 -7.05 -28.41
C HIS A 74 -8.32 -8.24 -28.82
N ILE A 75 -7.74 -8.91 -27.83
CA ILE A 75 -7.03 -10.17 -28.02
C ILE A 75 -7.83 -11.26 -27.32
N VAL A 76 -8.33 -12.21 -28.09
CA VAL A 76 -9.17 -13.30 -27.59
C VAL A 76 -8.38 -14.59 -27.59
N GLU A 77 -8.13 -15.11 -26.39
CA GLU A 77 -7.48 -16.40 -26.19
C GLU A 77 -8.40 -17.55 -26.59
N LYS A 78 -7.91 -18.44 -27.46
CA LYS A 78 -8.64 -19.68 -27.83
C LYS A 78 -8.57 -20.74 -26.75
N THR A 79 -7.46 -20.78 -26.03
CA THR A 79 -7.18 -21.69 -24.92
C THR A 79 -6.59 -20.88 -23.76
N PRO A 80 -6.82 -21.27 -22.48
CA PRO A 80 -6.29 -20.50 -21.36
C PRO A 80 -4.75 -20.55 -21.30
N LEU A 81 -4.07 -19.41 -21.47
CA LEU A 81 -2.61 -19.30 -21.39
C LEU A 81 -2.10 -18.69 -20.07
N GLY A 82 -3.00 -18.39 -19.14
CA GLY A 82 -2.62 -17.69 -17.92
C GLY A 82 -2.18 -16.25 -18.20
N THR A 83 -1.84 -15.50 -17.15
CA THR A 83 -1.60 -14.05 -17.24
C THR A 83 -0.33 -13.71 -18.03
N ALA A 84 0.72 -14.53 -17.92
CA ALA A 84 1.96 -14.33 -18.65
C ALA A 84 1.84 -14.80 -20.10
N GLY A 85 1.27 -15.98 -20.33
CA GLY A 85 1.08 -16.51 -21.69
C GLY A 85 0.15 -15.63 -22.54
N ALA A 86 -0.91 -15.08 -21.94
CA ALA A 86 -1.76 -14.09 -22.60
C ALA A 86 -0.96 -12.84 -22.99
N LEU A 87 -0.13 -12.32 -22.07
CA LEU A 87 0.70 -11.14 -22.31
C LEU A 87 1.70 -11.37 -23.45
N LYS A 88 2.29 -12.58 -23.56
CA LYS A 88 3.27 -12.93 -24.61
C LYS A 88 2.75 -12.74 -26.03
N GLN A 89 1.44 -12.85 -26.26
CA GLN A 89 0.84 -12.59 -27.57
C GLN A 89 1.06 -11.14 -28.06
N LEU A 90 1.36 -10.21 -27.15
CA LEU A 90 1.60 -8.81 -27.46
C LEU A 90 3.08 -8.46 -27.68
N GLU A 91 4.01 -9.41 -27.63
CA GLU A 91 5.46 -9.15 -27.75
C GLU A 91 5.82 -8.27 -28.97
N GLN A 92 5.23 -8.57 -30.13
CA GLN A 92 5.49 -7.82 -31.36
C GLN A 92 4.83 -6.43 -31.39
N HIS A 93 3.93 -6.14 -30.46
CA HIS A 93 3.15 -4.89 -30.38
C HIS A 93 3.68 -3.92 -29.31
N LEU A 94 4.57 -4.39 -28.43
CA LEU A 94 5.01 -3.68 -27.23
C LEU A 94 6.54 -3.52 -27.22
N ASN A 95 7.01 -2.48 -27.90
CA ASN A 95 8.43 -2.11 -28.03
C ASN A 95 8.89 -1.04 -27.02
N GLU A 96 7.96 -0.49 -26.24
CA GLU A 96 8.21 0.48 -25.17
C GLU A 96 7.63 -0.04 -23.85
N ARG A 97 7.97 0.60 -22.73
CA ARG A 97 7.37 0.25 -21.44
C ARG A 97 5.86 0.41 -21.48
N PHE A 98 5.13 -0.47 -20.78
CA PHE A 98 3.68 -0.52 -20.82
C PHE A 98 3.07 -0.85 -19.45
N LEU A 99 1.85 -0.40 -19.22
CA LEU A 99 1.07 -0.68 -18.00
C LEU A 99 0.30 -2.00 -18.16
N VAL A 100 0.15 -2.75 -17.06
CA VAL A 100 -0.67 -3.95 -17.00
C VAL A 100 -1.63 -3.88 -15.82
N PHE A 101 -2.94 -3.96 -16.10
CA PHE A 101 -4.01 -4.01 -15.11
C PHE A 101 -4.67 -5.39 -15.11
N TYR A 102 -5.16 -5.82 -13.96
CA TYR A 102 -6.06 -6.96 -13.85
C TYR A 102 -7.50 -6.46 -13.80
N ALA A 103 -8.34 -6.97 -14.71
CA ALA A 103 -9.69 -6.43 -14.95
C ALA A 103 -10.70 -6.69 -13.82
N ASP A 104 -10.29 -7.40 -12.77
CA ASP A 104 -11.08 -7.70 -11.60
C ASP A 104 -10.69 -6.90 -10.36
N THR A 105 -9.87 -5.87 -10.55
CA THR A 105 -9.43 -4.94 -9.52
C THR A 105 -10.08 -3.59 -9.75
N VAL A 106 -10.67 -3.02 -8.71
CA VAL A 106 -11.09 -1.61 -8.73
C VAL A 106 -9.92 -0.79 -8.21
N LEU A 107 -9.48 0.15 -9.03
CA LEU A 107 -8.38 1.06 -8.70
C LEU A 107 -8.73 2.49 -9.09
N ASP A 108 -8.23 3.43 -8.30
CA ASP A 108 -8.22 4.85 -8.60
C ASP A 108 -6.98 5.45 -7.97
N ILE A 109 -5.89 5.41 -8.74
CA ILE A 109 -4.56 5.80 -8.27
C ILE A 109 -3.96 6.90 -9.14
N ASN A 110 -2.90 7.54 -8.67
CA ASN A 110 -2.11 8.48 -9.43
C ASN A 110 -1.13 7.76 -10.37
N LEU A 111 -1.59 7.48 -11.61
CA LEU A 111 -0.77 6.77 -12.60
C LEU A 111 0.47 7.57 -13.00
N ASP A 112 0.43 8.90 -13.01
CA ASP A 112 1.62 9.72 -13.31
C ASP A 112 2.71 9.51 -12.27
N GLN A 113 2.36 9.46 -10.98
CA GLN A 113 3.32 9.17 -9.91
C GLN A 113 3.92 7.77 -10.04
N PHE A 114 3.11 6.76 -10.40
CA PHE A 114 3.61 5.40 -10.59
C PHE A 114 4.53 5.29 -11.82
N ILE A 115 4.19 5.96 -12.92
CA ILE A 115 5.02 6.06 -14.13
C ILE A 115 6.32 6.79 -13.82
N GLU A 116 6.28 7.87 -13.05
CA GLU A 116 7.48 8.61 -12.67
C GLU A 116 8.39 7.79 -11.76
N PHE A 117 7.82 7.07 -10.79
CA PHE A 117 8.58 6.12 -9.98
C PHE A 117 9.32 5.11 -10.85
N ASP A 118 8.65 4.53 -11.84
CA ASP A 118 9.24 3.57 -12.77
C ASP A 118 10.42 4.18 -13.57
N ARG A 119 10.25 5.43 -14.05
CA ARG A 119 11.28 6.17 -14.81
C ARG A 119 12.53 6.48 -14.00
N GLN A 120 12.45 6.56 -12.67
CA GLN A 120 13.64 6.78 -11.82
C GLN A 120 14.70 5.67 -11.97
N ASN A 121 14.33 4.48 -12.44
CA ASN A 121 15.29 3.41 -12.72
C ASN A 121 14.83 2.56 -13.92
N THR A 122 15.19 3.02 -15.12
CA THR A 122 14.88 2.34 -16.38
C THR A 122 15.65 1.03 -16.59
N ALA A 123 16.66 0.72 -15.75
CA ALA A 123 17.33 -0.57 -15.76
C ALA A 123 16.46 -1.69 -15.15
N SER A 124 15.38 -1.34 -14.43
CA SER A 124 14.39 -2.30 -13.97
C SER A 124 13.63 -2.96 -15.13
N ILE A 125 13.38 -4.26 -15.02
CA ILE A 125 12.52 -4.97 -15.97
C ILE A 125 11.03 -4.76 -15.66
N ALA A 126 10.72 -4.46 -14.40
CA ALA A 126 9.37 -4.36 -13.90
C ALA A 126 9.28 -3.41 -12.69
N SER A 127 8.18 -2.67 -12.60
CA SER A 127 7.73 -1.97 -11.40
C SER A 127 6.36 -2.52 -11.00
N LEU A 128 6.20 -2.93 -9.76
CA LEU A 128 4.99 -3.52 -9.18
C LEU A 128 4.41 -2.55 -8.16
N LEU A 129 3.11 -2.25 -8.26
CA LEU A 129 2.43 -1.59 -7.16
C LEU A 129 2.20 -2.61 -6.03
N ILE A 130 2.62 -2.24 -4.82
CA ILE A 130 2.44 -3.02 -3.60
C ILE A 130 1.72 -2.19 -2.55
N HIS A 131 0.91 -2.83 -1.72
CA HIS A 131 0.18 -2.12 -0.68
C HIS A 131 -0.15 -3.04 0.51
N PRO A 132 -0.33 -2.50 1.71
CA PRO A 132 -0.93 -3.24 2.81
C PRO A 132 -2.43 -3.42 2.58
N ASN A 133 -2.99 -4.54 3.07
CA ASN A 133 -4.43 -4.73 3.07
C ASN A 133 -4.93 -5.55 4.27
N HIS A 134 -6.23 -5.78 4.32
CA HIS A 134 -6.89 -6.49 5.42
C HIS A 134 -6.89 -8.02 5.24
N HIS A 135 -6.34 -8.55 4.16
CA HIS A 135 -6.27 -9.98 3.84
C HIS A 135 -4.88 -10.39 3.32
N PRO A 136 -3.79 -10.15 4.09
CA PRO A 136 -2.43 -10.42 3.61
C PRO A 136 -2.24 -11.90 3.22
N TYR A 137 -2.86 -12.82 3.94
CA TYR A 137 -2.74 -14.27 3.74
C TYR A 137 -3.41 -14.80 2.46
N ASP A 138 -4.23 -13.99 1.79
CA ASP A 138 -4.82 -14.34 0.49
C ASP A 138 -3.92 -13.96 -0.69
N SER A 139 -2.80 -13.28 -0.43
CA SER A 139 -1.94 -12.65 -1.43
C SER A 139 -0.48 -13.07 -1.25
N ASP A 140 0.34 -12.83 -2.27
CA ASP A 140 1.78 -12.94 -2.13
C ASP A 140 2.30 -11.70 -1.39
N LEU A 141 3.26 -11.89 -0.47
CA LEU A 141 3.90 -10.80 0.27
C LEU A 141 5.27 -10.48 -0.31
N ILE A 142 5.58 -9.19 -0.39
CA ILE A 142 6.75 -8.65 -1.07
C ILE A 142 7.72 -8.06 -0.06
N GLU A 143 8.99 -8.47 -0.15
CA GLU A 143 10.08 -7.88 0.61
C GLU A 143 10.92 -6.95 -0.27
N LEU A 144 11.21 -5.76 0.25
CA LEU A 144 12.02 -4.75 -0.40
C LEU A 144 13.36 -4.53 0.29
N ASP A 145 14.36 -4.10 -0.49
CA ASP A 145 15.55 -3.42 0.00
C ASP A 145 15.33 -1.90 0.18
N ALA A 146 16.36 -1.19 0.62
CA ALA A 146 16.31 0.27 0.81
C ALA A 146 16.15 1.09 -0.49
N ASN A 147 16.41 0.49 -1.65
CA ASN A 147 16.26 1.12 -2.97
C ASN A 147 14.91 0.80 -3.62
N ASN A 148 14.00 0.18 -2.87
CA ASN A 148 12.71 -0.34 -3.33
C ASN A 148 12.82 -1.47 -4.37
N ASN A 149 13.94 -2.20 -4.41
CA ASN A 149 14.02 -3.42 -5.23
C ASN A 149 13.40 -4.58 -4.46
N ILE A 150 12.65 -5.43 -5.17
CA ILE A 150 12.10 -6.66 -4.62
C ILE A 150 13.23 -7.66 -4.43
N THR A 151 13.46 -8.05 -3.18
CA THR A 151 14.47 -9.06 -2.81
C THR A 151 13.84 -10.43 -2.67
N LYS A 152 12.55 -10.50 -2.33
CA LYS A 152 11.83 -11.77 -2.13
C LYS A 152 10.33 -11.63 -2.31
N ILE A 153 9.72 -12.71 -2.80
CA ILE A 153 8.28 -12.89 -2.91
C ILE A 153 7.92 -14.13 -2.08
N TYR A 154 7.03 -13.96 -1.12
CA TYR A 154 6.51 -15.04 -0.29
C TYR A 154 5.14 -15.43 -0.83
N SER A 155 5.11 -16.49 -1.63
CA SER A 155 3.85 -17.04 -2.14
C SER A 155 3.03 -17.69 -1.04
N LYS A 156 1.70 -17.70 -1.21
CA LYS A 156 0.78 -18.41 -0.33
C LYS A 156 0.85 -19.94 -0.50
N PRO A 157 0.70 -20.74 0.57
CA PRO A 157 0.67 -20.31 1.97
C PRO A 157 2.04 -19.82 2.44
N HIS A 158 2.07 -18.73 3.22
CA HIS A 158 3.33 -18.16 3.71
C HIS A 158 4.04 -19.08 4.70
N PRO A 159 5.38 -18.98 4.84
CA PRO A 159 6.13 -19.73 5.84
C PRO A 159 5.58 -19.53 7.26
N LYS A 160 5.45 -20.63 8.01
CA LYS A 160 5.09 -20.58 9.43
C LYS A 160 6.26 -20.04 10.26
N ASN A 161 5.96 -19.42 11.41
CA ASN A 161 6.93 -18.91 12.38
C ASN A 161 7.85 -17.79 11.85
N VAL A 162 7.44 -17.10 10.80
CA VAL A 162 8.14 -15.92 10.29
C VAL A 162 7.15 -14.76 10.26
N TYR A 163 7.52 -13.64 10.86
CA TYR A 163 6.76 -12.42 10.73
C TYR A 163 7.14 -11.72 9.43
N LEU A 164 6.14 -11.38 8.63
CA LEU A 164 6.29 -10.74 7.33
C LEU A 164 5.60 -9.39 7.33
N ALA A 165 6.17 -8.43 6.60
CA ALA A 165 5.51 -7.16 6.35
C ALA A 165 4.23 -7.39 5.55
N ASN A 166 3.19 -6.61 5.85
CA ASN A 166 1.93 -6.65 5.11
C ASN A 166 2.09 -5.80 3.84
N MET A 167 2.80 -6.32 2.85
CA MET A 167 3.01 -5.64 1.56
C MET A 167 2.61 -6.59 0.45
N VAL A 168 1.35 -6.54 0.05
CA VAL A 168 0.81 -7.44 -0.97
C VAL A 168 1.09 -6.93 -2.37
N ASN A 169 1.27 -7.86 -3.31
CA ASN A 169 1.22 -7.56 -4.73
C ASN A 169 -0.21 -7.15 -5.15
N ALA A 170 -0.38 -5.96 -5.73
CA ALA A 170 -1.69 -5.39 -6.06
C ALA A 170 -2.15 -5.64 -7.51
N ALA A 171 -1.45 -6.49 -8.27
CA ALA A 171 -1.81 -6.82 -9.66
C ALA A 171 -1.87 -5.61 -10.62
N LEU A 172 -1.01 -4.62 -10.36
CA LEU A 172 -0.77 -3.46 -11.21
C LEU A 172 0.72 -3.31 -11.47
N TYR A 173 1.09 -3.30 -12.75
CA TYR A 173 2.49 -3.38 -13.16
C TYR A 173 2.85 -2.36 -14.24
N ILE A 174 4.12 -1.97 -14.29
CA ILE A 174 4.76 -1.43 -15.49
C ILE A 174 5.87 -2.40 -15.87
N PHE A 175 5.92 -2.82 -17.14
CA PHE A 175 6.96 -3.69 -17.65
C PHE A 175 7.80 -3.03 -18.72
N SER A 176 9.09 -3.38 -18.75
CA SER A 176 9.96 -3.24 -19.91
C SER A 176 9.62 -4.31 -20.96
N PRO A 177 9.76 -4.03 -22.27
CA PRO A 177 9.67 -5.06 -23.32
C PRO A 177 10.57 -6.27 -23.07
N ASN A 178 11.69 -6.10 -22.37
CA ASN A 178 12.59 -7.21 -22.04
C ASN A 178 11.93 -8.31 -21.20
N ILE A 179 10.77 -8.05 -20.58
CA ILE A 179 9.98 -9.06 -19.87
C ILE A 179 9.66 -10.26 -20.75
N PHE A 180 9.45 -10.05 -22.06
CA PHE A 180 9.09 -11.11 -22.99
C PHE A 180 10.18 -12.18 -23.17
N ASN A 181 11.44 -11.85 -22.89
CA ASN A 181 12.55 -12.80 -22.91
C ASN A 181 12.41 -13.91 -21.84
N TYR A 182 11.55 -13.70 -20.85
CA TYR A 182 11.31 -14.62 -19.74
C TYR A 182 9.96 -15.31 -19.82
N ILE A 183 9.18 -15.04 -20.87
CA ILE A 183 7.86 -15.63 -21.07
C ILE A 183 7.87 -16.49 -22.33
N GLU A 184 7.58 -17.77 -22.16
CA GLU A 184 7.46 -18.73 -23.26
C GLU A 184 6.10 -18.55 -23.97
N ALA A 185 6.10 -18.64 -25.29
CA ALA A 185 4.87 -18.54 -26.09
C ALA A 185 4.00 -19.80 -25.93
N ASP A 186 2.68 -19.61 -25.95
CA ASP A 186 1.68 -20.69 -25.96
C ASP A 186 1.70 -21.64 -24.74
N ILE A 187 2.33 -21.22 -23.63
CA ILE A 187 2.36 -21.99 -22.37
C ILE A 187 1.49 -21.31 -21.32
N ASN A 188 0.70 -22.11 -20.59
CA ASN A 188 -0.07 -21.62 -19.45
C ASN A 188 0.84 -21.24 -18.27
N ARG A 189 1.08 -19.94 -18.10
CA ARG A 189 1.97 -19.38 -17.06
C ARG A 189 1.34 -18.14 -16.44
N ASP A 190 1.61 -17.94 -15.16
CA ASP A 190 1.19 -16.76 -14.40
C ASP A 190 2.37 -15.81 -14.11
N LEU A 191 2.14 -14.50 -14.23
CA LEU A 191 3.14 -13.47 -13.99
C LEU A 191 3.71 -13.53 -12.55
N ALA A 192 2.83 -13.56 -11.55
CA ALA A 192 3.24 -13.49 -10.16
C ALA A 192 3.87 -14.80 -9.68
N ARG A 193 3.22 -15.93 -10.00
CA ARG A 193 3.68 -17.24 -9.54
C ARG A 193 4.90 -17.73 -10.31
N ASP A 194 4.97 -17.51 -11.61
CA ASP A 194 5.93 -18.21 -12.46
C ASP A 194 6.98 -17.32 -13.13
N ILE A 195 6.75 -16.01 -13.27
CA ILE A 195 7.69 -15.11 -13.95
C ILE A 195 8.51 -14.30 -12.93
N PHE A 196 7.87 -13.66 -11.95
CA PHE A 196 8.61 -12.83 -10.99
C PHE A 196 9.67 -13.60 -10.20
N PRO A 197 9.46 -14.85 -9.73
CA PRO A 197 10.52 -15.62 -9.10
C PRO A 197 11.71 -15.87 -10.04
N THR A 198 11.46 -16.21 -11.30
CA THR A 198 12.52 -16.41 -12.31
C THR A 198 13.32 -15.13 -12.55
N LEU A 199 12.66 -13.98 -12.59
CA LEU A 199 13.36 -12.68 -12.73
C LEU A 199 14.31 -12.43 -11.55
N ILE A 200 13.87 -12.71 -10.32
CA ILE A 200 14.71 -12.57 -9.11
C ILE A 200 15.90 -13.53 -9.19
N GLU A 201 15.68 -14.82 -9.53
CA GLU A 201 16.74 -15.81 -9.71
C GLU A 201 17.77 -15.42 -10.78
N LYS A 202 17.32 -14.71 -11.83
CA LYS A 202 18.16 -14.19 -12.91
C LYS A 202 18.74 -12.79 -12.61
N ASN A 203 18.66 -12.34 -11.35
CA ASN A 203 19.15 -11.05 -10.86
C ASN A 203 18.62 -9.85 -11.66
N GLN A 204 17.40 -9.96 -12.21
CA GLN A 204 16.73 -8.84 -12.85
C GLN A 204 16.16 -7.91 -11.77
N ILE A 205 16.25 -6.61 -12.02
CA ILE A 205 15.74 -5.61 -11.09
C ILE A 205 14.22 -5.51 -11.26
N ILE A 206 13.48 -5.90 -10.22
CA ILE A 206 12.05 -5.62 -10.06
C ILE A 206 11.90 -4.60 -8.94
N ARG A 207 11.10 -3.55 -9.14
CA ARG A 207 10.90 -2.48 -8.15
C ARG A 207 9.50 -2.55 -7.55
N GLY A 208 9.38 -2.23 -6.26
CA GLY A 208 8.10 -2.13 -5.56
C GLY A 208 7.72 -0.67 -5.30
N TYR A 209 6.58 -0.23 -5.83
CA TYR A 209 5.98 1.07 -5.52
C TYR A 209 4.99 0.92 -4.36
N LYS A 210 5.35 1.42 -3.17
CA LYS A 210 4.49 1.40 -1.98
C LYS A 210 3.32 2.37 -2.14
N ASN A 211 2.11 1.86 -2.13
CA ASN A 211 0.88 2.59 -2.35
C ASN A 211 0.01 2.68 -1.08
N ALA A 212 -0.65 3.83 -0.89
CA ALA A 212 -1.71 4.01 0.11
C ALA A 212 -3.08 4.35 -0.51
N GLU A 213 -3.14 4.50 -1.84
CA GLU A 213 -4.35 4.83 -2.60
C GLU A 213 -5.28 3.62 -2.76
N TYR A 214 -6.49 3.84 -3.27
CA TYR A 214 -7.48 2.79 -3.38
C TYR A 214 -7.17 1.80 -4.51
N ILE A 215 -6.89 0.55 -4.13
CA ILE A 215 -6.80 -0.60 -5.02
C ILE A 215 -7.31 -1.86 -4.30
N THR A 216 -8.28 -2.57 -4.86
CA THR A 216 -8.87 -3.76 -4.24
C THR A 216 -9.49 -4.69 -5.27
N ASP A 217 -9.26 -6.00 -5.14
CA ASP A 217 -9.91 -7.02 -5.96
C ASP A 217 -11.38 -7.22 -5.56
N MET A 218 -12.24 -7.50 -6.54
CA MET A 218 -13.65 -7.84 -6.30
C MET A 218 -13.93 -9.36 -6.36
N GLY A 219 -12.98 -10.19 -5.93
CA GLY A 219 -13.00 -11.64 -6.10
C GLY A 219 -14.04 -12.43 -5.30
N THR A 220 -14.66 -11.83 -4.30
CA THR A 220 -15.70 -12.46 -3.45
C THR A 220 -16.92 -11.55 -3.35
N LYS A 221 -18.07 -12.11 -2.98
CA LYS A 221 -19.32 -11.32 -2.84
C LYS A 221 -19.16 -10.18 -1.82
N ASP A 222 -18.52 -10.46 -0.69
CA ASP A 222 -18.31 -9.45 0.35
C ASP A 222 -17.39 -8.32 -0.13
N ARG A 223 -16.30 -8.65 -0.84
CA ARG A 223 -15.43 -7.63 -1.45
C ARG A 223 -16.17 -6.84 -2.52
N PHE A 224 -16.97 -7.50 -3.35
CA PHE A 224 -17.76 -6.83 -4.38
C PHE A 224 -18.71 -5.79 -3.78
N LEU A 225 -19.50 -6.16 -2.77
CA LEU A 225 -20.45 -5.25 -2.11
C LEU A 225 -19.73 -4.10 -1.38
N LYS A 226 -18.61 -4.39 -0.72
CA LYS A 226 -17.78 -3.38 -0.06
C LYS A 226 -17.25 -2.36 -1.06
N VAL A 227 -16.66 -2.83 -2.16
CA VAL A 227 -16.08 -1.97 -3.20
C VAL A 227 -17.18 -1.15 -3.89
N GLU A 228 -18.35 -1.73 -4.16
CA GLU A 228 -19.49 -0.99 -4.71
C GLU A 228 -19.93 0.16 -3.78
N ASN A 229 -19.98 -0.10 -2.48
CA ASN A 229 -20.26 0.93 -1.49
C ASN A 229 -19.16 2.00 -1.43
N ASP A 230 -17.88 1.62 -1.46
CA ASP A 230 -16.75 2.57 -1.43
C ASP A 230 -16.73 3.47 -2.67
N ILE A 231 -17.14 2.95 -3.84
CA ILE A 231 -17.39 3.75 -5.04
C ILE A 231 -18.53 4.74 -4.78
N LYS A 232 -19.67 4.24 -4.25
CA LYS A 232 -20.88 5.03 -4.02
C LYS A 232 -20.66 6.18 -3.03
N THR A 233 -19.87 5.97 -1.98
CA THR A 233 -19.53 7.01 -0.99
C THR A 233 -18.46 7.98 -1.48
N GLY A 234 -17.83 7.70 -2.64
CA GLY A 234 -16.74 8.49 -3.20
C GLY A 234 -15.38 8.27 -2.53
N LYS A 235 -15.26 7.26 -1.64
CA LYS A 235 -14.01 6.91 -0.96
C LYS A 235 -12.90 6.60 -1.96
N VAL A 236 -13.22 5.83 -2.99
CA VAL A 236 -12.29 5.45 -4.07
C VAL A 236 -11.60 6.67 -4.67
N LYS A 237 -12.39 7.69 -5.05
CA LYS A 237 -11.88 8.94 -5.64
C LYS A 237 -11.08 9.77 -4.65
N ARG A 238 -11.55 9.88 -3.39
CA ARG A 238 -10.88 10.69 -2.37
C ARG A 238 -9.51 10.14 -1.99
N LEU A 239 -9.30 8.83 -2.11
CA LEU A 239 -8.03 8.16 -1.81
C LEU A 239 -7.00 8.21 -2.95
N ASN A 240 -7.29 8.87 -4.08
CA ASN A 240 -6.32 9.10 -5.15
C ASN A 240 -5.35 10.24 -4.78
N ASN A 241 -4.04 9.99 -4.82
CA ASN A 241 -2.97 10.92 -4.47
C ASN A 241 -2.88 12.15 -5.38
N ALA A 242 -3.60 12.20 -6.52
CA ALA A 242 -3.80 13.43 -7.27
C ALA A 242 -4.60 14.48 -6.46
N LEU A 243 -5.38 14.03 -5.49
CA LEU A 243 -6.05 14.85 -4.49
C LEU A 243 -5.30 14.79 -3.16
N LYS A 244 -5.47 15.83 -2.33
CA LYS A 244 -4.88 15.79 -1.00
C LYS A 244 -5.54 14.73 -0.12
N GLN A 245 -4.73 13.87 0.46
CA GLN A 245 -5.14 12.79 1.36
C GLN A 245 -5.31 13.29 2.79
N LYS A 246 -6.18 12.64 3.57
CA LYS A 246 -6.22 12.84 5.02
C LYS A 246 -5.50 11.70 5.71
N ALA A 247 -4.73 12.00 6.75
CA ALA A 247 -4.04 10.97 7.52
C ALA A 247 -4.38 11.04 9.00
N ILE A 248 -4.36 9.88 9.63
CA ILE A 248 -4.19 9.75 11.06
C ILE A 248 -2.78 9.21 11.25
N PHE A 249 -1.89 10.10 11.68
CA PHE A 249 -0.56 9.75 12.15
C PHE A 249 -0.68 9.14 13.55
N ILE A 250 0.13 8.13 13.83
CA ILE A 250 0.03 7.35 15.07
C ILE A 250 1.44 7.08 15.58
N ASP A 251 1.73 7.36 16.86
CA ASP A 251 2.95 6.84 17.46
C ASP A 251 2.86 5.33 17.63
N ARG A 252 4.01 4.67 17.72
CA ARG A 252 4.05 3.22 17.87
C ARG A 252 3.96 2.82 19.34
N ASP A 253 4.99 3.19 20.10
CA ASP A 253 5.15 2.80 21.49
C ASP A 253 4.20 3.61 22.39
N GLY A 254 3.48 2.95 23.29
CA GLY A 254 2.46 3.58 24.14
C GLY A 254 1.11 3.85 23.48
N VAL A 255 0.98 3.64 22.16
CA VAL A 255 -0.25 3.91 21.39
C VAL A 255 -0.73 2.68 20.60
N ILE A 256 0.12 2.07 19.78
CA ILE A 256 -0.16 0.80 19.06
C ILE A 256 0.30 -0.39 19.90
N ASN A 257 1.51 -0.32 20.46
CA ASN A 257 2.06 -1.35 21.34
C ASN A 257 2.23 -0.85 22.76
N GLU A 258 2.31 -1.79 23.70
CA GLU A 258 2.66 -1.48 25.09
C GLU A 258 3.98 -0.69 25.11
N GLU A 259 4.00 0.39 25.88
CA GLU A 259 5.24 1.11 26.14
C GLU A 259 6.13 0.24 27.02
N VAL A 260 7.29 -0.10 26.49
CA VAL A 260 8.36 -0.75 27.25
C VAL A 260 9.60 0.12 27.11
N ASP A 261 10.21 0.45 28.25
CA ASP A 261 11.41 1.27 28.27
C ASP A 261 12.50 0.61 27.42
N GLU A 262 12.93 1.32 26.37
CA GLU A 262 13.97 0.87 25.46
C GLU A 262 13.67 -0.44 24.69
N LEU A 263 12.48 -0.58 24.08
CA LEU A 263 12.13 -1.74 23.25
C LEU A 263 13.25 -2.13 22.26
N SER A 264 13.92 -3.25 22.55
CA SER A 264 14.99 -3.82 21.72
C SER A 264 14.86 -5.33 21.52
N ASN A 265 13.88 -5.97 22.16
CA ASN A 265 13.58 -7.39 21.98
C ASN A 265 12.20 -7.55 21.35
N ILE A 266 12.12 -8.44 20.37
CA ILE A 266 10.87 -8.76 19.67
C ILE A 266 9.80 -9.32 20.61
N ASP A 267 10.17 -10.07 21.64
CA ASP A 267 9.23 -10.71 22.56
C ASP A 267 8.47 -9.71 23.45
N ASP A 268 9.06 -8.53 23.66
CA ASP A 268 8.45 -7.44 24.42
C ASP A 268 7.42 -6.67 23.58
N PHE A 269 7.40 -6.84 22.25
CA PHE A 269 6.39 -6.23 21.40
C PHE A 269 5.02 -6.90 21.58
N LYS A 270 4.07 -6.16 22.16
CA LYS A 270 2.67 -6.57 22.37
C LYS A 270 1.73 -5.44 21.99
N LEU A 271 0.71 -5.74 21.19
CA LEU A 271 -0.31 -4.76 20.82
C LEU A 271 -1.13 -4.36 22.05
N LEU A 272 -1.42 -3.06 22.18
CA LEU A 272 -2.35 -2.57 23.19
C LEU A 272 -3.78 -3.01 22.86
N GLU A 273 -4.59 -3.19 23.91
CA GLU A 273 -6.03 -3.41 23.76
C GLU A 273 -6.67 -2.26 22.95
N GLY A 274 -7.63 -2.60 22.09
CA GLY A 274 -8.31 -1.62 21.24
C GLY A 274 -7.57 -1.25 19.95
N THR A 275 -6.27 -1.52 19.83
CA THR A 275 -5.45 -1.18 18.64
C THR A 275 -6.02 -1.74 17.34
N ILE A 276 -6.37 -3.03 17.33
CA ILE A 276 -6.97 -3.70 16.15
C ILE A 276 -8.28 -3.01 15.74
N SER A 277 -9.16 -2.75 16.71
CA SER A 277 -10.45 -2.10 16.47
C SER A 277 -10.28 -0.65 15.99
N ALA A 278 -9.30 0.07 16.54
CA ALA A 278 -8.99 1.43 16.13
C ALA A 278 -8.51 1.47 14.69
N LEU A 279 -7.53 0.64 14.33
CA LEU A 279 -7.01 0.59 12.97
C LEU A 279 -8.06 0.14 11.96
N LYS A 280 -8.92 -0.84 12.29
CA LYS A 280 -10.06 -1.20 11.44
C LYS A 280 -11.00 -0.02 11.18
N THR A 281 -11.29 0.75 12.22
CA THR A 281 -12.13 1.95 12.11
C THR A 281 -11.50 2.96 11.16
N ILE A 282 -10.18 3.16 11.25
CA ILE A 282 -9.43 4.04 10.35
C ILE A 282 -9.42 3.46 8.92
N ASN A 283 -9.11 2.18 8.72
CA ASN A 283 -9.06 1.53 7.41
C ASN A 283 -10.42 1.56 6.67
N GLN A 284 -11.53 1.61 7.42
CA GLN A 284 -12.88 1.75 6.87
C GLN A 284 -13.24 3.18 6.50
N SER A 285 -12.55 4.18 7.04
CA SER A 285 -12.72 5.60 6.72
C SER A 285 -11.96 6.04 5.46
N ASP A 286 -11.92 7.36 5.21
CA ASP A 286 -11.13 8.00 4.15
C ASP A 286 -9.76 8.51 4.64
N TYR A 287 -9.34 8.12 5.85
CA TYR A 287 -8.02 8.42 6.37
C TYR A 287 -7.05 7.28 6.10
N ILE A 288 -5.82 7.61 5.72
CA ILE A 288 -4.70 6.67 5.73
C ILE A 288 -4.04 6.65 7.11
N ALA A 289 -3.68 5.48 7.60
CA ALA A 289 -3.01 5.28 8.89
C ALA A 289 -1.49 5.24 8.70
N ILE A 290 -0.76 6.20 9.25
CA ILE A 290 0.71 6.28 9.10
C ILE A 290 1.38 6.27 10.46
N VAL A 291 2.32 5.35 10.68
CA VAL A 291 3.07 5.28 11.93
C VAL A 291 4.26 6.23 11.89
N ILE A 292 4.45 7.02 12.95
CA ILE A 292 5.54 7.99 13.11
C ILE A 292 6.22 7.77 14.47
N THR A 293 7.42 7.20 14.47
CA THR A 293 8.06 6.75 15.72
C THR A 293 9.55 7.10 15.84
N ASN A 294 10.01 7.44 17.05
CA ASN A 294 11.42 7.59 17.35
C ASN A 294 12.01 6.22 17.72
N GLN A 295 13.06 5.76 17.04
CA GLN A 295 13.71 4.46 17.30
C GLN A 295 15.17 4.64 17.75
N PRO A 296 15.42 5.27 18.91
CA PRO A 296 16.77 5.64 19.35
C PRO A 296 17.66 4.45 19.72
N MET A 297 17.09 3.24 19.87
CA MET A 297 17.87 2.03 20.17
C MET A 297 18.91 1.72 19.10
N ILE A 298 18.66 2.13 17.86
CA ILE A 298 19.63 2.03 16.77
C ILE A 298 20.83 2.94 17.04
N ALA A 299 20.62 4.23 17.30
CA ALA A 299 21.72 5.14 17.66
C ALA A 299 22.45 4.71 18.94
N LYS A 300 21.77 4.10 19.92
CA LYS A 300 22.40 3.56 21.14
C LYS A 300 23.16 2.25 20.90
N GLY A 301 23.05 1.65 19.71
CA GLY A 301 23.65 0.37 19.34
C GLY A 301 23.11 -0.81 20.13
N LYS A 302 21.86 -0.72 20.57
CA LYS A 302 21.12 -1.80 21.26
C LYS A 302 20.24 -2.61 20.29
N LEU A 303 20.03 -2.10 19.09
CA LEU A 303 19.17 -2.67 18.07
C LEU A 303 19.75 -2.34 16.68
N THR A 304 19.75 -3.28 15.76
CA THR A 304 20.08 -3.06 14.35
C THR A 304 18.82 -2.73 13.54
N GLU A 305 18.97 -2.17 12.34
CA GLU A 305 17.82 -1.94 11.45
C GLU A 305 17.14 -3.25 11.02
N ILE A 306 17.89 -4.34 10.91
CA ILE A 306 17.34 -5.67 10.58
C ILE A 306 16.47 -6.20 11.73
N GLU A 307 16.93 -6.05 12.97
CA GLU A 307 16.14 -6.44 14.15
C GLU A 307 14.91 -5.55 14.30
N LEU A 308 15.03 -4.23 14.08
CA LEU A 308 13.88 -3.32 14.04
C LEU A 308 12.87 -3.72 12.95
N LYS A 309 13.34 -4.08 11.74
CA LYS A 309 12.49 -4.60 10.67
C LYS A 309 11.72 -5.83 11.12
N THR A 310 12.34 -6.72 11.88
CA THR A 310 11.67 -7.91 12.42
C THR A 310 10.58 -7.54 13.43
N ILE A 311 10.80 -6.54 14.28
CA ILE A 311 9.78 -6.00 15.20
C ILE A 311 8.60 -5.40 14.42
N HIS A 312 8.88 -4.61 13.38
CA HIS A 312 7.84 -4.03 12.53
C HIS A 312 7.07 -5.10 11.74
N ASN A 313 7.75 -6.12 11.23
CA ASN A 313 7.08 -7.25 10.59
C ASN A 313 6.17 -8.00 11.58
N LYS A 314 6.58 -8.15 12.85
CA LYS A 314 5.73 -8.73 13.90
C LYS A 314 4.48 -7.90 14.10
N MET A 315 4.61 -6.57 14.17
CA MET A 315 3.45 -5.67 14.23
C MET A 315 2.52 -5.90 13.05
N ASP A 316 3.01 -5.82 11.81
CA ASP A 316 2.20 -6.01 10.61
C ASP A 316 1.49 -7.37 10.57
N SER A 317 2.19 -8.44 10.97
CA SER A 317 1.62 -9.78 11.02
C SER A 317 0.50 -9.88 12.06
N LEU A 318 0.70 -9.36 13.28
CA LEU A 318 -0.32 -9.37 14.33
C LEU A 318 -1.56 -8.54 13.96
N LEU A 319 -1.36 -7.41 13.26
CA LEU A 319 -2.45 -6.61 12.70
C LEU A 319 -3.20 -7.39 11.60
N GLY A 320 -2.44 -7.98 10.67
CA GLY A 320 -2.94 -8.74 9.53
C GLY A 320 -3.75 -9.98 9.93
N ASP A 321 -3.33 -10.68 10.99
CA ASP A 321 -4.04 -11.82 11.61
C ASP A 321 -5.48 -11.48 11.97
N GLN A 322 -5.73 -10.21 12.30
CA GLN A 322 -7.05 -9.73 12.67
C GLN A 322 -7.62 -8.76 11.64
N HIS A 323 -7.15 -8.73 10.39
CA HIS A 323 -7.69 -7.88 9.32
C HIS A 323 -7.57 -6.37 9.57
N ALA A 324 -6.54 -5.92 10.28
CA ALA A 324 -6.16 -4.51 10.42
C ALA A 324 -4.82 -4.25 9.72
N PHE A 325 -4.55 -3.01 9.33
CA PHE A 325 -3.25 -2.65 8.76
C PHE A 325 -2.94 -1.15 8.94
N ILE A 326 -1.66 -0.80 8.80
CA ILE A 326 -1.20 0.57 8.61
C ILE A 326 -0.80 0.75 7.13
N ASN A 327 -0.89 1.96 6.61
CA ASN A 327 -0.55 2.26 5.22
C ASN A 327 0.97 2.38 5.02
N ASP A 328 1.68 2.99 5.98
CA ASP A 328 3.15 3.08 5.97
C ASP A 328 3.70 3.40 7.37
N LEU A 329 5.01 3.29 7.52
CA LEU A 329 5.74 3.60 8.76
C LEU A 329 7.00 4.41 8.47
N PHE A 330 7.15 5.51 9.20
CA PHE A 330 8.36 6.34 9.23
C PHE A 330 8.96 6.29 10.62
N TYR A 331 10.27 6.12 10.69
CA TYR A 331 10.99 6.10 11.95
C TYR A 331 12.28 6.90 11.90
N CYS A 332 12.66 7.46 13.05
CA CYS A 332 13.90 8.19 13.19
C CYS A 332 14.89 7.39 14.06
N PRO A 333 16.02 6.90 13.49
CA PRO A 333 16.99 6.09 14.22
C PRO A 333 17.95 6.93 15.10
N HIS A 334 17.91 8.26 14.96
CA HIS A 334 18.89 9.20 15.51
C HIS A 334 18.68 9.54 16.99
N HIS A 335 19.76 9.97 17.64
CA HIS A 335 19.72 10.49 19.02
C HIS A 335 20.81 11.55 19.28
N PRO A 336 20.49 12.77 19.74
CA PRO A 336 21.45 13.87 19.82
C PRO A 336 22.49 13.72 20.93
N GLU A 337 22.10 13.19 22.08
CA GLU A 337 23.03 12.93 23.19
C GLU A 337 24.06 11.87 22.80
N LYS A 338 25.23 11.88 23.44
CA LYS A 338 26.34 10.93 23.26
C LYS A 338 26.78 10.33 24.59
N GLY A 339 27.55 9.25 24.54
CA GLY A 339 28.21 8.66 25.72
C GLY A 339 27.81 7.22 26.03
N TRP A 340 27.04 6.54 25.17
CA TRP A 340 26.79 5.10 25.34
C TRP A 340 27.96 4.29 24.80
N LYS A 341 28.35 3.24 25.53
CA LYS A 341 29.48 2.37 25.17
C LYS A 341 29.37 1.76 23.77
N SER A 342 28.15 1.43 23.34
CA SER A 342 27.84 0.78 22.06
C SER A 342 27.28 1.74 21.00
N GLU A 343 27.35 3.06 21.19
CA GLU A 343 26.66 3.98 20.28
C GLU A 343 27.12 3.92 18.82
N VAL A 344 26.17 4.06 17.91
CA VAL A 344 26.42 4.18 16.48
C VAL A 344 26.71 5.65 16.18
N LYS A 345 27.99 6.02 16.18
CA LYS A 345 28.48 7.41 16.18
C LYS A 345 27.84 8.32 15.11
N HIS A 346 27.65 7.82 13.88
CA HIS A 346 27.09 8.65 12.80
C HIS A 346 25.59 8.95 12.98
N LEU A 347 24.88 8.19 13.82
CA LEU A 347 23.49 8.45 14.17
C LEU A 347 23.32 9.39 15.37
N LYS A 348 24.44 9.86 15.97
CA LYS A 348 24.46 10.74 17.13
C LYS A 348 24.43 12.21 16.77
N ILE A 349 23.31 12.61 16.15
CA ILE A 349 23.10 13.93 15.57
C ILE A 349 21.78 14.54 16.04
N ASP A 350 21.69 15.87 15.98
CA ASP A 350 20.42 16.59 16.04
C ASP A 350 19.82 16.66 14.62
N CYS A 351 19.04 15.65 14.26
CA CYS A 351 18.37 15.56 12.96
C CYS A 351 17.02 16.27 12.97
N ASP A 352 16.39 16.42 11.80
CA ASP A 352 15.05 17.01 11.68
C ASP A 352 13.91 15.97 11.76
N CYS A 353 14.22 14.68 11.63
CA CYS A 353 13.21 13.62 11.72
C CYS A 353 12.70 13.37 13.15
N ARG A 354 13.56 13.57 14.17
CA ARG A 354 13.26 13.11 15.52
C ARG A 354 12.19 13.98 16.17
N LYS A 355 11.08 13.38 16.59
CA LYS A 355 10.06 14.07 17.41
C LYS A 355 10.73 14.65 18.67
N PRO A 356 10.49 15.92 19.05
CA PRO A 356 9.34 16.74 18.67
C PRO A 356 9.46 17.57 17.37
N LYS A 357 10.52 17.39 16.56
CA LYS A 357 10.58 18.01 15.23
C LYS A 357 9.60 17.32 14.26
N PRO A 358 9.05 18.04 13.26
CA PRO A 358 7.99 17.52 12.39
C PRO A 358 8.49 16.72 11.19
N GLY A 359 9.80 16.45 11.05
CA GLY A 359 10.39 15.95 9.80
C GLY A 359 9.70 14.70 9.23
N MET A 360 9.42 13.69 10.05
CA MET A 360 8.73 12.47 9.58
C MET A 360 7.29 12.72 9.14
N LEU A 361 6.57 13.65 9.79
CA LEU A 361 5.21 14.03 9.39
C LEU A 361 5.22 14.74 8.03
N ILE A 362 6.21 15.63 7.81
CA ILE A 362 6.39 16.34 6.55
C ILE A 362 6.79 15.38 5.43
N GLU A 363 7.70 14.45 5.70
CA GLU A 363 8.12 13.42 4.74
C GLU A 363 6.94 12.56 4.28
N ALA A 364 6.15 12.06 5.24
CA ALA A 364 4.93 11.32 4.94
C ALA A 364 3.93 12.16 4.12
N ALA A 365 3.77 13.44 4.45
CA ALA A 365 2.86 14.33 3.74
C ALA A 365 3.28 14.62 2.32
N LEU A 366 4.59 14.75 2.05
CA LEU A 366 5.11 14.87 0.69
C LEU A 366 4.89 13.59 -0.11
N LYS A 367 5.18 12.42 0.48
CA LYS A 367 5.06 11.12 -0.19
C LYS A 367 3.62 10.81 -0.60
N TYR A 368 2.66 11.08 0.26
CA TYR A 368 1.24 10.71 0.08
C TYR A 368 0.32 11.90 -0.18
N ASN A 369 0.88 13.06 -0.52
CA ASN A 369 0.13 14.30 -0.77
C ASN A 369 -0.89 14.62 0.36
N ILE A 370 -0.46 14.58 1.62
CA ILE A 370 -1.37 14.68 2.77
C ILE A 370 -1.72 16.15 3.08
N ASP A 371 -3.00 16.41 3.33
CA ASP A 371 -3.50 17.63 3.96
C ASP A 371 -3.26 17.58 5.49
N LEU A 372 -2.16 18.18 5.93
CA LEU A 372 -1.78 18.22 7.35
C LEU A 372 -2.84 18.89 8.24
N GLU A 373 -3.51 19.94 7.76
CA GLU A 373 -4.50 20.69 8.56
C GLU A 373 -5.78 19.88 8.81
N GLN A 374 -6.12 18.98 7.88
CA GLN A 374 -7.23 18.03 8.03
C GLN A 374 -6.82 16.69 8.68
N SER A 375 -5.55 16.54 9.03
CA SER A 375 -5.01 15.33 9.63
C SER A 375 -4.90 15.42 11.16
N TYR A 376 -4.67 14.26 11.78
CA TYR A 376 -4.50 14.12 13.22
C TYR A 376 -3.20 13.37 13.53
N PHE A 377 -2.58 13.66 14.67
CA PHE A 377 -1.48 12.86 15.20
C PHE A 377 -1.79 12.39 16.62
N ILE A 378 -1.94 11.07 16.78
CA ILE A 378 -2.19 10.38 18.03
C ILE A 378 -0.86 9.95 18.65
N GLY A 379 -0.51 10.53 19.79
CA GLY A 379 0.68 10.20 20.56
C GLY A 379 0.37 10.08 22.06
N ASP A 380 1.30 9.53 22.84
CA ASP A 380 1.18 9.37 24.28
C ASP A 380 2.07 10.37 25.07
N ARG A 381 2.86 11.20 24.38
CA ARG A 381 3.74 12.21 24.99
C ARG A 381 3.47 13.62 24.47
N TYR A 382 3.83 14.63 25.27
CA TYR A 382 3.80 16.02 24.83
C TYR A 382 4.85 16.33 23.74
N SER A 383 5.90 15.50 23.59
CA SER A 383 6.75 15.57 22.41
C SER A 383 6.00 15.28 21.10
N ASP A 384 5.00 14.41 21.10
CA ASP A 384 4.16 14.14 19.93
C ASP A 384 3.21 15.29 19.67
N VAL A 385 2.61 15.84 20.73
CA VAL A 385 1.78 17.04 20.68
C VAL A 385 2.56 18.21 20.04
N LEU A 386 3.82 18.40 20.44
CA LEU A 386 4.68 19.44 19.87
C LEU A 386 5.00 19.16 18.40
N ALA A 387 5.31 17.91 18.03
CA ALA A 387 5.53 17.54 16.63
C ALA A 387 4.30 17.81 15.76
N ALA A 388 3.11 17.47 16.25
CA ALA A 388 1.84 17.75 15.59
C ALA A 388 1.64 19.26 15.37
N LYS A 389 1.82 20.07 16.43
CA LYS A 389 1.70 21.53 16.37
C LYS A 389 2.70 22.13 15.36
N ASN A 390 3.95 21.67 15.38
CA ASN A 390 4.99 22.12 14.45
C ASN A 390 4.67 21.76 12.99
N ALA A 391 4.00 20.61 12.77
CA ALA A 391 3.54 20.19 11.45
C ALA A 391 2.18 20.79 11.05
N LYS A 392 1.53 21.58 11.92
CA LYS A 392 0.14 22.07 11.75
C LYS A 392 -0.90 20.96 11.61
N VAL A 393 -0.67 19.85 12.30
CA VAL A 393 -1.60 18.71 12.42
C VAL A 393 -2.35 18.82 13.74
N LYS A 394 -3.62 18.40 13.78
CA LYS A 394 -4.39 18.35 15.03
C LYS A 394 -3.77 17.35 16.01
N SER A 395 -3.42 17.81 17.19
CA SER A 395 -2.72 17.03 18.22
C SER A 395 -3.70 16.24 19.10
N VAL A 396 -3.46 14.94 19.23
CA VAL A 396 -4.25 14.03 20.06
C VAL A 396 -3.34 13.33 21.05
N LEU A 397 -3.62 13.49 22.34
CA LEU A 397 -2.90 12.81 23.43
C LEU A 397 -3.75 11.66 23.98
N VAL A 398 -3.22 10.45 24.00
CA VAL A 398 -3.86 9.32 24.70
C VAL A 398 -3.30 9.13 26.10
N LYS A 399 -4.05 8.45 26.99
CA LYS A 399 -3.64 8.18 28.37
C LYS A 399 -2.91 6.83 28.54
N THR A 400 -2.83 6.01 27.49
CA THR A 400 -1.97 4.83 27.43
C THR A 400 -0.49 5.24 27.40
N GLY A 401 0.43 4.27 27.55
CA GLY A 401 1.86 4.53 27.55
C GLY A 401 2.29 5.52 28.65
N PHE A 402 2.96 6.60 28.27
CA PHE A 402 3.35 7.66 29.19
C PHE A 402 2.21 8.58 29.60
N GLY A 403 1.07 8.59 28.90
CA GLY A 403 -0.09 9.41 29.25
C GLY A 403 0.21 10.90 29.47
N GLY A 404 1.20 11.45 28.76
CA GLY A 404 1.67 12.83 28.90
C GLY A 404 2.53 13.09 30.14
N ALA A 405 3.19 12.07 30.72
CA ALA A 405 4.07 12.22 31.89
C ALA A 405 5.22 13.23 31.70
N ASP A 406 5.58 13.55 30.46
CA ASP A 406 6.58 14.56 30.11
C ASP A 406 6.05 16.01 30.10
N LYS A 407 4.78 16.23 30.49
CA LYS A 407 4.14 17.57 30.55
C LYS A 407 4.96 18.62 31.30
N ALA A 408 5.73 18.23 32.32
CA ALA A 408 6.59 19.16 33.06
C ALA A 408 7.66 19.84 32.18
N LYS A 409 8.08 19.21 31.08
CA LYS A 409 9.00 19.80 30.08
C LYS A 409 8.28 20.72 29.08
N TYR A 410 6.96 20.66 29.04
CA TYR A 410 6.12 21.30 28.02
C TYR A 410 4.89 22.01 28.64
N THR A 411 5.09 22.69 29.77
CA THR A 411 4.00 23.32 30.54
C THR A 411 3.18 24.35 29.75
N TYR A 412 3.75 24.90 28.67
CA TYR A 412 3.10 25.84 27.76
C TYR A 412 2.22 25.18 26.68
N LEU A 413 2.32 23.86 26.48
CA LEU A 413 1.57 23.15 25.45
C LEU A 413 0.24 22.62 25.96
N LYS A 414 -0.73 22.59 25.06
CA LYS A 414 -2.01 21.90 25.22
C LYS A 414 -2.27 21.06 23.98
N ALA A 415 -2.63 19.80 24.17
CA ALA A 415 -3.18 18.96 23.11
C ALA A 415 -4.56 19.50 22.69
N ASP A 416 -4.91 19.34 21.43
CA ASP A 416 -6.22 19.76 20.92
C ASP A 416 -7.32 18.79 21.40
N PHE A 417 -6.96 17.50 21.54
CA PHE A 417 -7.82 16.45 22.09
C PHE A 417 -7.07 15.55 23.06
N ILE A 418 -7.78 15.00 24.04
CA ILE A 418 -7.26 14.01 24.99
C ILE A 418 -8.27 12.87 25.11
N PHE A 419 -7.83 11.63 24.93
CA PHE A 419 -8.66 10.42 25.01
C PHE A 419 -8.03 9.38 25.95
N SER A 420 -8.78 8.35 26.37
CA SER A 420 -8.26 7.23 27.16
C SER A 420 -7.23 6.44 26.39
N ASP A 421 -7.54 6.11 25.13
CA ASP A 421 -6.78 5.19 24.29
C ASP A 421 -6.99 5.50 22.79
N ILE A 422 -6.31 4.75 21.93
CA ILE A 422 -6.38 4.90 20.48
C ILE A 422 -7.77 4.58 19.91
N LEU A 423 -8.55 3.70 20.53
CA LEU A 423 -9.87 3.32 20.04
C LEU A 423 -10.88 4.44 20.25
N GLU A 424 -10.90 5.06 21.44
CA GLU A 424 -11.73 6.25 21.70
C GLU A 424 -11.34 7.38 20.74
N ALA A 425 -10.05 7.60 20.53
CA ALA A 425 -9.55 8.61 19.60
C ALA A 425 -10.04 8.36 18.16
N ALA A 426 -9.81 7.16 17.62
CA ALA A 426 -10.22 6.80 16.26
C ALA A 426 -11.74 6.93 16.07
N ASN A 427 -12.54 6.39 16.99
CA ASN A 427 -14.00 6.47 16.92
C ASN A 427 -14.53 7.91 16.94
N THR A 428 -13.85 8.81 17.64
CA THR A 428 -14.23 10.22 17.72
C THR A 428 -13.81 10.95 16.44
N ILE A 429 -12.55 10.81 16.02
CA ILE A 429 -11.99 11.49 14.85
C ILE A 429 -12.79 11.17 13.58
N ILE A 430 -13.18 9.91 13.37
CA ILE A 430 -13.92 9.51 12.16
C ILE A 430 -15.35 10.09 12.10
N LYS A 431 -15.89 10.56 13.23
CA LYS A 431 -17.24 11.18 13.30
C LYS A 431 -17.23 12.70 13.22
N MET A 432 -16.07 13.34 13.31
CA MET A 432 -15.88 14.79 13.19
C MET A 432 -15.76 15.19 11.73
#